data_AF-A0A2J8J0G9-F1
#
_entry.id   AF-A0A2J8J0G9-F1
#
_cell.length_a   1.000
_cell.length_b   1.000
_cell.length_c   1.000
_cell.angle_alpha   90.00
_cell.angle_beta   90.00
_cell.angle_gamma   90.00
#
_symmetry.space_group_name_H-M   'P 1'
#
loop_
_entity.id
_entity.type
_entity.pdbx_description
1 polymer ?
#
loop_
_entity_poly.entity_id
_entity_poly.type
_entity_poly.pdbx_seq_one_letter_code
_entity_poly.pdbx_strand_id
1 'polypeptide(L)'
;MTLSVNHPAAGPWALLAATWRGPRAGGKAALPPRGGGTPAPTTSEPPPAPDRRRHLSLLQEDLQEDADGSLDFVSQDEMLTPLGRLDKYAASENIFNRQMVARSLLDTLREVCDDERDCIAVLERISRLADDSEPTVRAELMEQVPHIALFCQENRPSIPYAFSKFLLPIVVRYLADQNNQVRKTSQAAL
;
A
#
# COMPACT_ATOMS: atom_id res chain seq x y z
N MET A 1 -20.85 11.82 -37.76
CA MET A 1 -21.31 12.30 -36.45
C MET A 1 -21.66 11.05 -35.66
N THR A 2 -21.10 10.66 -34.53
CA THR A 2 -20.23 11.26 -33.51
C THR A 2 -19.52 10.07 -32.83
N LEU A 3 -18.20 10.18 -32.61
CA LEU A 3 -17.39 9.18 -31.93
C LEU A 3 -17.65 9.22 -30.42
N SER A 4 -17.95 8.07 -29.80
CA SER A 4 -17.86 7.91 -28.34
C SER A 4 -16.59 7.13 -28.04
N VAL A 5 -15.54 7.86 -27.64
CA VAL A 5 -14.24 7.30 -27.25
C VAL A 5 -14.30 7.01 -25.76
N ASN A 6 -14.21 5.72 -25.43
CA ASN A 6 -14.03 5.24 -24.07
C ASN A 6 -12.63 5.66 -23.58
N HIS A 7 -12.56 6.50 -22.54
CA HIS A 7 -11.31 6.90 -21.88
C HIS A 7 -10.67 5.69 -21.18
N PRO A 8 -9.34 5.51 -21.23
CA PRO A 8 -8.68 4.72 -20.20
C PRO A 8 -8.73 5.52 -18.90
N ALA A 9 -9.07 4.86 -17.80
CA ALA A 9 -8.99 5.43 -16.46
C ALA A 9 -7.58 6.00 -16.26
N ALA A 10 -7.48 7.33 -16.29
CA ALA A 10 -6.28 8.03 -15.90
C ALA A 10 -6.07 7.74 -14.42
N GLY A 11 -5.09 6.90 -14.11
CA GLY A 11 -4.63 6.75 -12.74
C GLY A 11 -4.21 8.13 -12.18
N PRO A 12 -4.17 8.29 -10.85
CA PRO A 12 -3.89 9.57 -10.18
C PRO A 12 -2.62 10.30 -10.68
N TRP A 13 -1.70 9.57 -11.31
CA TRP A 13 -0.41 10.06 -11.78
C TRP A 13 -0.40 10.74 -13.15
N ALA A 14 -1.47 10.66 -13.95
CA ALA A 14 -1.52 11.39 -15.23
C ALA A 14 -1.38 12.90 -15.05
N LEU A 15 -1.82 13.44 -13.90
CA LEU A 15 -1.68 14.86 -13.53
C LEU A 15 -0.25 15.21 -13.08
N LEU A 16 0.44 14.30 -12.41
CA LEU A 16 1.85 14.46 -12.06
C LEU A 16 2.74 14.37 -13.30
N ALA A 17 2.49 13.42 -14.20
CA ALA A 17 3.21 13.32 -15.47
C ALA A 17 2.92 14.48 -16.45
N ALA A 18 1.71 15.06 -16.42
CA ALA A 18 1.33 16.16 -17.32
C ALA A 18 2.11 17.45 -17.08
N THR A 19 2.65 17.66 -15.88
CA THR A 19 3.49 18.83 -15.55
C THR A 19 4.97 18.63 -15.86
N TRP A 20 5.39 17.43 -16.27
CA TRP A 20 6.80 17.09 -16.51
C TRP A 20 6.95 16.29 -17.81
N ARG A 21 6.98 17.00 -18.95
CA ARG A 21 7.16 16.39 -20.30
C ARG A 21 8.53 16.73 -20.90
N GLY A 22 9.47 15.79 -20.86
CA GLY A 22 10.59 15.65 -21.80
C GLY A 22 10.22 14.76 -23.01
N PRO A 23 11.03 14.71 -24.10
CA PRO A 23 10.56 14.27 -25.42
C PRO A 23 10.19 12.79 -25.53
N ARG A 24 9.08 12.56 -26.24
CA ARG A 24 8.39 11.27 -26.38
C ARG A 24 8.98 10.44 -27.53
N ALA A 25 9.38 9.20 -27.26
CA ALA A 25 9.63 8.18 -28.29
C ALA A 25 8.53 7.10 -28.21
N GLY A 26 7.99 6.73 -29.38
CA GLY A 26 6.87 5.81 -29.53
C GLY A 26 7.27 4.36 -29.84
N GLY A 27 6.29 3.47 -29.82
CA GLY A 27 6.44 2.08 -30.28
C GLY A 27 5.22 1.21 -29.92
N LYS A 28 4.44 0.82 -30.92
CA LYS A 28 3.28 -0.10 -30.85
C LYS A 28 3.71 -1.53 -31.24
N ALA A 29 3.07 -2.57 -30.67
CA ALA A 29 2.77 -3.88 -31.29
C ALA A 29 1.86 -4.68 -30.32
N ALA A 30 0.61 -5.08 -30.61
CA ALA A 30 0.06 -6.05 -31.59
C ALA A 30 -0.08 -7.50 -31.03
N LEU A 31 -1.33 -7.95 -30.85
CA LEU A 31 -1.80 -9.32 -30.57
C LEU A 31 -2.26 -10.00 -31.88
N PRO A 32 -2.37 -11.36 -31.94
CA PRO A 32 -3.64 -11.98 -32.38
C PRO A 32 -3.92 -13.37 -31.66
N PRO A 33 -4.85 -14.28 -32.09
CA PRO A 33 -6.17 -14.46 -31.42
C PRO A 33 -6.61 -15.92 -31.08
N ARG A 34 -7.79 -15.99 -30.43
CA ARG A 34 -8.81 -17.04 -30.17
C ARG A 34 -8.74 -18.48 -30.78
N GLY A 35 -9.16 -19.44 -29.94
CA GLY A 35 -9.97 -20.65 -30.22
C GLY A 35 -10.44 -21.23 -28.86
N GLY A 36 -11.61 -21.82 -28.60
CA GLY A 36 -12.70 -22.41 -29.39
C GLY A 36 -12.97 -23.83 -28.83
N GLY A 37 -14.07 -24.04 -28.08
CA GLY A 37 -14.55 -25.40 -27.73
C GLY A 37 -15.20 -25.56 -26.34
N THR A 38 -16.51 -25.87 -26.34
CA THR A 38 -17.32 -26.56 -25.30
C THR A 38 -17.92 -27.82 -25.98
N PRO A 39 -18.63 -28.79 -25.33
CA PRO A 39 -19.15 -28.87 -23.94
C PRO A 39 -19.11 -30.26 -23.20
N ALA A 40 -19.42 -30.22 -21.88
CA ALA A 40 -20.23 -31.14 -21.01
C ALA A 40 -19.85 -32.65 -20.80
N PRO A 41 -20.55 -33.41 -19.92
CA PRO A 41 -20.61 -33.29 -18.45
C PRO A 41 -20.36 -34.64 -17.72
N THR A 42 -19.97 -34.66 -16.45
CA THR A 42 -20.07 -35.88 -15.61
C THR A 42 -20.42 -35.57 -14.16
N THR A 43 -21.51 -36.20 -13.73
CA THR A 43 -22.06 -36.34 -12.38
C THR A 43 -21.10 -37.08 -11.45
N SER A 44 -20.85 -36.55 -10.26
CA SER A 44 -20.49 -37.35 -9.09
C SER A 44 -20.82 -36.60 -7.81
N GLU A 45 -21.82 -37.11 -7.10
CA GLU A 45 -22.30 -36.70 -5.79
C GLU A 45 -21.22 -36.96 -4.70
N PRO A 46 -20.97 -36.05 -3.76
CA PRO A 46 -20.02 -36.29 -2.67
C PRO A 46 -20.67 -37.06 -1.49
N PRO A 47 -19.91 -37.94 -0.80
CA PRO A 47 -20.42 -38.69 0.35
C PRO A 47 -20.66 -37.79 1.59
N PRO A 48 -21.54 -38.21 2.53
CA PRO A 48 -21.90 -37.42 3.70
C PRO A 48 -20.74 -37.27 4.69
N ALA A 49 -20.63 -36.06 5.25
CA ALA A 49 -19.57 -35.66 6.18
C ALA A 49 -19.63 -36.41 7.52
N PRO A 50 -18.47 -36.69 8.17
CA PRO A 50 -18.43 -37.23 9.52
C PRO A 50 -18.85 -36.17 10.55
N ASP A 51 -19.52 -36.68 11.59
CA ASP A 51 -20.17 -35.99 12.70
C ASP A 51 -19.25 -34.96 13.40
N ARG A 52 -19.38 -33.68 13.02
CA ARG A 52 -18.64 -32.53 13.57
C ARG A 52 -19.12 -32.08 14.95
N ARG A 53 -19.87 -32.92 15.69
CA ARG A 53 -20.51 -32.48 16.94
C ARG A 53 -19.75 -32.83 18.23
N ARG A 54 -18.59 -33.49 18.14
CA ARG A 54 -17.78 -33.87 19.32
C ARG A 54 -16.38 -33.26 19.40
N HIS A 55 -15.97 -32.45 18.43
CA HIS A 55 -14.67 -31.77 18.47
C HIS A 55 -14.76 -30.26 18.76
N LEU A 56 -15.97 -29.71 18.86
CA LEU A 56 -16.18 -28.29 19.21
C LEU A 56 -15.93 -27.97 20.68
N SER A 57 -15.82 -28.98 21.54
CA SER A 57 -15.56 -28.78 22.98
C SER A 57 -14.07 -28.80 23.36
N LEU A 58 -13.16 -29.12 22.44
CA LEU A 58 -11.71 -29.18 22.71
C LEU A 58 -10.89 -28.11 21.97
N LEU A 59 -11.54 -27.24 21.20
CA LEU A 59 -10.91 -26.07 20.56
C LEU A 59 -11.36 -24.74 21.20
N GLN A 60 -12.24 -24.80 22.21
CA GLN A 60 -12.82 -23.62 22.86
C GLN A 60 -11.92 -23.06 23.98
N GLU A 61 -10.87 -23.77 24.40
CA GLU A 61 -10.04 -23.38 25.55
C GLU A 61 -8.66 -22.80 25.20
N ASP A 62 -8.21 -22.82 23.93
CA ASP A 62 -6.88 -22.32 23.52
C ASP A 62 -6.90 -20.99 22.73
N LEU A 63 -8.04 -20.30 22.62
CA LEU A 63 -8.14 -19.03 21.86
C LEU A 63 -8.59 -17.82 22.69
N GLN A 64 -8.63 -17.93 24.02
CA GLN A 64 -9.21 -16.89 24.88
C GLN A 64 -8.20 -16.23 25.84
N GLU A 65 -6.97 -15.95 25.40
CA GLU A 65 -6.02 -15.11 26.18
C GLU A 65 -5.44 -13.89 25.44
N ASP A 66 -5.66 -13.72 24.12
CA ASP A 66 -5.03 -12.60 23.38
C ASP A 66 -5.94 -11.37 23.15
N ALA A 67 -7.20 -11.41 23.59
CA ALA A 67 -8.15 -10.32 23.31
C ALA A 67 -8.07 -9.15 24.30
N ASP A 68 -7.49 -9.35 25.49
CA ASP A 68 -7.48 -8.33 26.56
C ASP A 68 -6.38 -7.27 26.36
N GLY A 69 -5.28 -7.64 25.70
CA GLY A 69 -4.20 -6.69 25.37
C GLY A 69 -4.52 -5.74 24.21
N SER A 70 -5.57 -6.02 23.43
CA SER A 70 -5.95 -5.21 22.26
C SER A 70 -6.59 -3.87 22.66
N LEU A 71 -7.32 -3.83 23.78
CA LEU A 71 -7.98 -2.60 24.25
C LEU A 71 -6.99 -1.65 24.92
N ASP A 72 -6.04 -2.17 25.70
CA ASP A 72 -4.98 -1.37 26.33
C ASP A 72 -3.99 -0.79 25.32
N PHE A 73 -3.77 -1.48 24.20
CA PHE A 73 -2.92 -1.01 23.09
C PHE A 73 -3.46 0.28 22.46
N VAL A 74 -4.78 0.37 22.23
CA VAL A 74 -5.42 1.52 21.60
C VAL A 74 -5.49 2.72 22.56
N SER A 75 -5.79 2.49 23.85
CA SER A 75 -5.89 3.58 24.85
C SER A 75 -4.56 4.26 25.16
N GLN A 76 -3.42 3.55 25.16
CA GLN A 76 -2.12 4.19 25.36
C GLN A 76 -1.67 5.01 24.14
N ASP A 77 -2.03 4.56 22.94
CA ASP A 77 -1.67 5.24 21.69
C ASP A 77 -2.44 6.53 21.43
N GLU A 78 -3.61 6.68 22.07
CA GLU A 78 -4.40 7.91 22.03
C GLU A 78 -3.72 9.06 22.77
N MET A 79 -2.87 8.75 23.76
CA MET A 79 -2.06 9.76 24.47
C MET A 79 -0.77 10.14 23.72
N LEU A 80 -0.39 9.40 22.69
CA LEU A 80 0.80 9.70 21.89
C LEU A 80 0.47 10.74 20.81
N THR A 81 1.45 11.60 20.53
CA THR A 81 1.38 12.44 19.33
C THR A 81 1.34 11.54 18.07
N PRO A 82 0.79 12.02 16.94
CA PRO A 82 0.75 11.25 15.71
C PRO A 82 2.16 10.73 15.30
N LEU A 83 3.18 11.58 15.44
CA LEU A 83 4.59 11.21 15.23
C LEU A 83 5.10 10.18 16.25
N GLY A 84 4.74 10.33 17.53
CA GLY A 84 5.14 9.40 18.58
C GLY A 84 4.58 8.00 18.35
N ARG A 85 3.36 7.89 17.82
CA ARG A 85 2.75 6.61 17.44
C ARG A 85 3.51 5.95 16.28
N LEU A 86 3.88 6.71 15.25
CA LEU A 86 4.71 6.17 14.17
C LEU A 86 6.07 5.66 14.69
N ASP A 87 6.75 6.41 15.55
CA ASP A 87 8.07 6.01 16.09
C ASP A 87 7.99 4.72 16.91
N LYS A 88 6.97 4.60 17.76
CA LYS A 88 6.76 3.41 18.61
C LYS A 88 6.70 2.13 17.78
N TYR A 89 6.08 2.18 16.60
CA TYR A 89 5.82 0.99 15.79
C TYR A 89 6.75 0.83 14.58
N ALA A 90 7.35 1.90 14.07
CA ALA A 90 8.20 1.85 12.87
C ALA A 90 9.47 1.00 13.07
N ALA A 91 9.98 0.95 14.31
CA ALA A 91 11.15 0.15 14.68
C ALA A 91 10.78 -1.17 15.40
N SER A 92 9.50 -1.53 15.44
CA SER A 92 9.05 -2.77 16.09
C SER A 92 9.53 -4.00 15.33
N GLU A 93 9.96 -5.05 16.02
CA GLU A 93 10.31 -6.33 15.38
C GLU A 93 9.09 -7.01 14.74
N ASN A 94 7.89 -6.69 15.23
CA ASN A 94 6.63 -7.19 14.67
C ASN A 94 6.36 -6.55 13.30
N ILE A 95 6.33 -7.40 12.27
CA ILE A 95 6.09 -7.02 10.88
C ILE A 95 4.72 -6.33 10.73
N PHE A 96 3.69 -6.82 11.41
CA PHE A 96 2.34 -6.25 11.33
C PHE A 96 2.29 -4.82 11.87
N ASN A 97 3.07 -4.51 12.90
CA ASN A 97 3.19 -3.16 13.43
C ASN A 97 3.81 -2.22 12.39
N ARG A 98 4.90 -2.65 11.74
CA ARG A 98 5.54 -1.84 10.69
C ARG A 98 4.67 -1.67 9.44
N GLN A 99 3.91 -2.71 9.06
CA GLN A 99 2.90 -2.61 8.00
C GLN A 99 1.75 -1.67 8.37
N MET A 100 1.31 -1.67 9.63
CA MET A 100 0.31 -0.71 10.12
C MET A 100 0.84 0.71 10.00
N VAL A 101 2.08 0.98 10.42
CA VAL A 101 2.72 2.30 10.23
C VAL A 101 2.73 2.69 8.77
N ALA A 102 3.15 1.78 7.87
CA ALA A 102 3.20 2.08 6.44
C ALA A 102 1.84 2.55 5.90
N ARG A 103 0.74 1.91 6.32
CA ARG A 103 -0.63 2.27 5.94
C ARG A 103 -1.12 3.58 6.56
N SER A 104 -0.67 3.93 7.76
CA SER A 104 -1.14 5.15 8.47
C SER A 104 -0.38 6.43 8.11
N LEU A 105 0.70 6.35 7.32
CA LEU A 105 1.58 7.49 7.01
C LEU A 105 0.85 8.69 6.40
N LEU A 106 -0.07 8.46 5.47
CA LEU A 106 -0.82 9.53 4.82
C LEU A 106 -1.77 10.24 5.80
N ASP A 107 -2.42 9.47 6.67
CA ASP A 107 -3.32 10.03 7.67
C ASP A 107 -2.55 10.87 8.68
N THR A 108 -1.37 10.39 9.12
CA THR A 108 -0.47 11.20 9.95
C THR A 108 -0.01 12.48 9.24
N LEU A 109 0.35 12.42 7.95
CA LEU A 109 0.71 13.63 7.18
C LEU A 109 -0.43 14.66 7.13
N ARG A 110 -1.68 14.20 7.03
CA ARG A 110 -2.85 15.08 7.05
C ARG A 110 -3.09 15.69 8.43
N GLU A 111 -2.85 14.94 9.49
CA GLU A 111 -2.99 15.43 10.87
C GLU A 111 -1.95 16.50 11.22
N VAL A 112 -0.74 16.42 10.66
CA VAL A 112 0.36 17.36 10.94
C VAL A 112 0.60 18.38 9.81
N CYS A 113 -0.33 18.53 8.87
CA CYS A 113 -0.10 19.27 7.62
C CYS A 113 0.19 20.77 7.82
N ASP A 114 -0.24 21.33 8.95
CA ASP A 114 -0.04 22.73 9.29
C ASP A 114 1.37 23.05 9.83
N ASP A 115 2.17 22.04 10.18
CA ASP A 115 3.56 22.21 10.62
C ASP A 115 4.54 21.55 9.63
N GLU A 116 5.36 22.39 8.98
CA GLU A 116 6.36 21.95 8.00
C GLU A 116 7.36 20.95 8.62
N ARG A 117 7.79 21.18 9.86
CA ARG A 117 8.80 20.33 10.52
C ARG A 117 8.23 18.96 10.82
N ASP A 118 6.98 18.89 11.27
CA ASP A 118 6.32 17.62 11.54
C ASP A 118 6.03 16.87 10.24
N CYS A 119 5.62 17.56 9.17
CA CYS A 119 5.52 16.96 7.83
C CYS A 119 6.84 16.34 7.38
N ILE A 120 7.96 17.09 7.51
CA ILE A 120 9.30 16.59 7.17
C ILE A 120 9.65 15.37 8.04
N ALA A 121 9.30 15.39 9.33
CA ALA A 121 9.53 14.27 10.23
C ALA A 121 8.78 13.00 9.77
N VAL A 122 7.54 13.11 9.28
CA VAL A 122 6.84 11.95 8.69
C VAL A 122 7.52 11.48 7.40
N LEU A 123 7.94 12.39 6.52
CA LEU A 123 8.64 12.05 5.27
C LEU A 123 10.00 11.34 5.51
N GLU A 124 10.70 11.68 6.59
CA GLU A 124 11.90 10.96 7.01
C GLU A 124 11.58 9.53 7.47
N ARG A 125 10.46 9.32 8.15
CA ARG A 125 9.98 7.98 8.55
C ARG A 125 9.59 7.13 7.33
N ILE A 126 8.98 7.75 6.32
CA ILE A 126 8.71 7.12 5.01
C ILE A 126 10.00 6.58 4.41
N SER A 127 11.06 7.39 4.42
CA SER A 127 12.36 7.00 3.85
C SER A 127 12.98 5.83 4.61
N ARG A 128 12.86 5.79 5.94
CA ARG A 128 13.32 4.67 6.77
C ARG A 128 12.55 3.37 6.48
N LEU A 129 11.21 3.45 6.44
CA LEU A 129 10.35 2.30 6.09
C LEU A 129 10.62 1.80 4.67
N ALA A 130 11.07 2.67 3.78
CA ALA A 130 11.41 2.25 2.43
C ALA A 130 12.61 1.29 2.38
N ASP A 131 13.43 1.24 3.43
CA ASP A 131 14.59 0.36 3.54
C ASP A 131 14.29 -0.90 4.39
N ASP A 132 13.02 -1.15 4.73
CA ASP A 132 12.61 -2.33 5.52
C ASP A 132 13.05 -3.63 4.85
N SER A 133 13.55 -4.59 5.64
CA SER A 133 13.96 -5.90 5.14
C SER A 133 12.78 -6.69 4.58
N GLU A 134 11.60 -6.51 5.17
CA GLU A 134 10.41 -7.29 4.86
C GLU A 134 9.71 -6.76 3.60
N PRO A 135 9.62 -7.55 2.53
CA PRO A 135 9.00 -7.10 1.28
C PRO A 135 7.53 -6.71 1.42
N THR A 136 6.84 -7.31 2.40
CA THR A 136 5.43 -7.00 2.68
C THR A 136 5.27 -5.59 3.24
N VAL A 137 6.19 -5.10 4.08
CA VAL A 137 6.20 -3.71 4.55
C VAL A 137 6.48 -2.75 3.39
N ARG A 138 7.48 -3.08 2.54
CA ARG A 138 7.81 -2.27 1.36
C ARG A 138 6.65 -2.19 0.36
N ALA A 139 5.92 -3.29 0.17
CA ALA A 139 4.73 -3.33 -0.69
C ALA A 139 3.62 -2.42 -0.16
N GLU A 140 3.27 -2.54 1.12
CA GLU A 140 2.28 -1.67 1.79
C GLU A 140 2.66 -0.19 1.67
N LEU A 141 3.94 0.14 1.87
CA LEU A 141 4.42 1.51 1.67
C LEU A 141 4.17 1.98 0.23
N MET A 142 4.51 1.16 -0.76
CA MET A 142 4.35 1.52 -2.17
C MET A 142 2.89 1.70 -2.57
N GLU A 143 1.95 1.00 -1.93
CA GLU A 143 0.52 1.25 -2.11
C GLU A 143 0.12 2.66 -1.64
N GLN A 144 0.79 3.20 -0.62
CA GLN A 144 0.51 4.54 -0.10
C GLN A 144 1.23 5.67 -0.88
N VAL A 145 2.41 5.40 -1.45
CA VAL A 145 3.22 6.40 -2.16
C VAL A 145 2.44 7.25 -3.18
N PRO A 146 1.51 6.69 -4.00
CA PRO A 146 0.59 7.48 -4.83
C PRO A 146 -0.18 8.59 -4.14
N HIS A 147 -0.79 8.26 -3.01
CA HIS A 147 -1.64 9.18 -2.30
C HIS A 147 -0.80 10.22 -1.55
N ILE A 148 0.37 9.80 -1.05
CA ILE A 148 1.36 10.70 -0.43
C ILE A 148 1.94 11.67 -1.47
N ALA A 149 2.22 11.22 -2.69
CA ALA A 149 2.72 12.07 -3.76
C ALA A 149 1.70 13.15 -4.16
N LEU A 150 0.42 12.79 -4.24
CA LEU A 150 -0.66 13.76 -4.46
C LEU A 150 -0.73 14.78 -3.32
N PHE A 151 -0.68 14.33 -2.06
CA PHE A 151 -0.62 15.21 -0.90
C PHE A 151 0.57 16.19 -0.98
N CYS A 152 1.76 15.71 -1.36
CA CYS A 152 2.94 16.57 -1.51
C CYS A 152 2.78 17.61 -2.62
N GLN A 153 2.02 17.29 -3.68
CA GLN A 153 1.71 18.23 -4.75
C GLN A 153 0.73 19.31 -4.30
N GLU A 154 -0.32 18.93 -3.58
CA GLU A 154 -1.33 19.84 -3.03
C GLU A 154 -0.73 20.79 -2.00
N ASN A 155 0.18 20.28 -1.16
CA ASN A 155 0.85 21.03 -0.08
C ASN A 155 2.23 21.58 -0.49
N ARG A 156 2.50 21.69 -1.80
CA ARG A 156 3.80 22.13 -2.33
C ARG A 156 4.31 23.46 -1.73
N PRO A 157 3.49 24.49 -1.45
CA PRO A 157 3.99 25.72 -0.85
C PRO A 157 4.64 25.50 0.53
N SER A 158 4.13 24.56 1.32
CA SER A 158 4.64 24.23 2.66
C SER A 158 5.78 23.22 2.61
N ILE A 159 5.77 22.29 1.65
CA ILE A 159 6.76 21.21 1.52
C ILE A 159 7.30 21.07 0.08
N PRO A 160 7.96 22.11 -0.47
CA PRO A 160 8.23 22.24 -1.91
C PRO A 160 9.15 21.16 -2.52
N TYR A 161 9.91 20.46 -1.69
CA TYR A 161 10.86 19.42 -2.10
C TYR A 161 10.49 18.02 -1.61
N ALA A 162 9.32 17.84 -0.99
CA ALA A 162 8.95 16.55 -0.38
C ALA A 162 9.00 15.39 -1.39
N PHE A 163 8.38 15.59 -2.56
CA PHE A 163 8.36 14.56 -3.59
C PHE A 163 9.76 14.22 -4.10
N SER A 164 10.53 15.22 -4.54
CA SER A 164 11.84 14.98 -5.18
C SER A 164 12.89 14.48 -4.21
N LYS A 165 12.82 14.92 -2.93
CA LYS A 165 13.79 14.54 -1.91
C LYS A 165 13.51 13.17 -1.31
N PHE A 166 12.24 12.83 -1.05
CA PHE A 166 11.89 11.63 -0.29
C PHE A 166 11.24 10.55 -1.17
N LEU A 167 10.25 10.89 -2.00
CA LEU A 167 9.45 9.88 -2.70
C LEU A 167 10.11 9.40 -4.01
N LEU A 168 10.67 10.31 -4.81
CA LEU A 168 11.27 9.95 -6.09
C LEU A 168 12.40 8.89 -5.96
N PRO A 169 13.34 8.99 -5.00
CA PRO A 169 14.36 7.96 -4.80
C PRO A 169 13.76 6.58 -4.46
N ILE A 170 12.68 6.54 -3.69
CA ILE A 170 11.99 5.29 -3.32
C ILE A 170 11.38 4.64 -4.56
N VAL A 171 10.62 5.41 -5.34
CA VAL A 171 9.98 4.92 -6.57
C VAL A 171 11.00 4.34 -7.54
N VAL A 172 12.10 5.08 -7.78
CA VAL A 172 13.17 4.64 -8.68
C VAL A 172 13.82 3.36 -8.19
N ARG A 173 14.07 3.24 -6.88
CA ARG A 173 14.65 2.03 -6.29
C ARG A 173 13.70 0.84 -6.38
N TYR A 174 12.42 1.04 -6.11
CA TYR A 174 11.44 -0.04 -6.06
C TYR A 174 11.06 -0.59 -7.44
N LEU A 175 11.25 0.18 -8.52
CA LEU A 175 11.18 -0.34 -9.89
C LEU A 175 12.12 -1.53 -10.13
N ALA A 176 13.23 -1.59 -9.39
CA ALA A 176 14.21 -2.66 -9.44
C ALA A 176 14.29 -3.47 -8.13
N ASP A 177 13.23 -3.45 -7.29
CA ASP A 177 13.20 -4.22 -6.04
C ASP A 177 13.41 -5.72 -6.30
N GLN A 178 14.10 -6.41 -5.40
CA GLN A 178 14.32 -7.85 -5.51
C GLN A 178 13.00 -8.63 -5.49
N ASN A 179 12.00 -8.13 -4.77
CA ASN A 179 10.68 -8.75 -4.66
C ASN A 179 9.76 -8.37 -5.83
N ASN A 180 9.16 -9.39 -6.43
CA ASN A 180 8.28 -9.24 -7.59
C ASN A 180 7.01 -8.42 -7.29
N GLN A 181 6.44 -8.53 -6.09
CA GLN A 181 5.23 -7.78 -5.72
C GLN A 181 5.54 -6.30 -5.57
N VAL A 182 6.62 -5.95 -4.88
CA VAL A 182 7.06 -4.55 -4.74
C VAL A 182 7.27 -3.91 -6.12
N ARG A 183 7.91 -4.63 -7.07
CA ARG A 183 8.07 -4.15 -8.44
C ARG A 183 6.73 -3.95 -9.16
N LYS A 184 5.80 -4.91 -9.06
CA LYS A 184 4.47 -4.81 -9.69
C LYS A 184 3.68 -3.63 -9.13
N THR A 185 3.65 -3.47 -7.81
CA THR A 185 2.99 -2.34 -7.15
C THR A 185 3.61 -1.01 -7.57
N SER A 186 4.95 -0.96 -7.64
CA SER A 186 5.66 0.24 -8.08
C SER A 186 5.37 0.61 -9.54
N GLN A 187 5.28 -0.39 -10.40
CA GLN A 187 4.89 -0.20 -11.81
C GLN A 187 3.44 0.21 -11.95
N ALA A 188 2.53 -0.34 -11.15
CA ALA A 188 1.12 0.06 -11.14
C ALA A 188 0.91 1.49 -10.62
N ALA A 189 1.83 1.96 -9.79
CA ALA A 189 1.88 3.32 -9.28
C ALA A 189 2.52 4.33 -10.27
N LEU A 190 2.93 3.93 -11.47
CA LEU A 190 3.53 4.82 -12.50
C LEU A 190 2.68 4.88 -13.77
#